data_AF-G3IVH3-F1
#
_entry.id   AF-G3IVH3-F1
#
_cell.length_a   1.000
_cell.length_b   1.000
_cell.length_c   1.000
_cell.angle_alpha   90.00
_cell.angle_beta   90.00
_cell.angle_gamma   90.00
#
_symmetry.space_group_name_H-M   'P 1'
#
loop_
_entity.id
_entity.type
_entity.pdbx_description
1 polymer ?
#
loop_
_entity_poly.entity_id
_entity_poly.type
_entity_poly.pdbx_seq_one_letter_code
_entity_poly.pdbx_strand_id
1 'polypeptide(L)'
;MTIVVAMKFDERILVMSDTMISDPTDRADNILPGRLKSIVINKWLTISYAGLSNQAIHIIRGIKKLSNISTELVVNILAEASRNHGDDLDFILCSHENAARLIKISSGEIFEGAEFHWIGNRQAVSELSKLEIPKVEINDLPEYMSQNEIIFTNTFLNYIRDGRCKGVGGVVINCLCSEFGHCYQDHAGAFSWDTIIIGQDDYVKRQELNQTGMYCYTYNVCAPAERGQAIIGFYLAQSNVGYIYDPLNYNDARKIKNMDLQAFSQLVQDAGEVLARREQ
;
A
#
# COMPACT_ATOMS: atom_id res chain seq x y z
N MET A 1 -6.44 -2.49 -13.32
CA MET A 1 -6.93 -3.41 -12.27
C MET A 1 -6.15 -3.16 -10.97
N THR A 2 -6.75 -3.44 -9.81
CA THR A 2 -6.25 -3.07 -8.47
C THR A 2 -6.79 -4.04 -7.42
N ILE A 3 -6.08 -4.24 -6.32
CA ILE A 3 -6.66 -4.77 -5.09
C ILE A 3 -6.28 -3.86 -3.91
N VAL A 4 -7.29 -3.49 -3.12
CA VAL A 4 -7.08 -2.94 -1.79
C VAL A 4 -7.95 -3.74 -0.83
N VAL A 5 -7.36 -4.22 0.25
CA VAL A 5 -8.04 -4.89 1.35
C VAL A 5 -7.76 -4.15 2.64
N ALA A 6 -8.76 -4.10 3.52
CA ALA A 6 -8.65 -3.50 4.82
C ALA A 6 -9.30 -4.40 5.87
N MET A 7 -8.64 -4.56 7.00
CA MET A 7 -9.12 -5.35 8.12
C MET A 7 -8.97 -4.59 9.43
N LYS A 8 -10.04 -4.55 10.21
CA LYS A 8 -10.11 -3.95 11.54
C LYS A 8 -9.82 -5.03 12.60
N PHE A 9 -8.94 -4.70 13.54
CA PHE A 9 -8.54 -5.48 14.71
C PHE A 9 -8.72 -4.57 15.92
N ASP A 10 -9.89 -4.62 16.56
CA ASP A 10 -10.27 -3.68 17.61
C ASP A 10 -10.10 -2.20 17.17
N GLU A 11 -9.28 -1.42 17.85
CA GLU A 11 -8.99 -0.01 17.52
C GLU A 11 -7.86 0.19 16.50
N ARG A 12 -7.47 -0.89 15.79
CA ARG A 12 -6.45 -0.84 14.73
C ARG A 12 -7.07 -1.26 13.41
N ILE A 13 -6.64 -0.65 12.32
CA ILE A 13 -7.05 -1.01 10.97
C ILE A 13 -5.78 -1.17 10.13
N LEU A 14 -5.59 -2.33 9.53
CA LEU A 14 -4.54 -2.56 8.54
C LEU A 14 -5.14 -2.48 7.14
N VAL A 15 -4.52 -1.66 6.29
CA VAL A 15 -4.86 -1.55 4.87
C VAL A 15 -3.68 -2.04 4.05
N MET A 16 -3.94 -2.99 3.15
CA MET A 16 -2.95 -3.51 2.22
C MET A 16 -3.40 -3.27 0.79
N SER A 17 -2.48 -2.74 -0.01
CA SER A 17 -2.72 -2.43 -1.41
C SER A 17 -1.52 -2.77 -2.28
N ASP A 18 -1.79 -3.13 -3.53
CA ASP A 18 -0.77 -3.24 -4.57
C ASP A 18 -0.50 -1.85 -5.20
N THR A 19 0.61 -1.68 -5.93
CA THR A 19 0.90 -0.41 -6.66
C THR A 19 0.67 -0.50 -8.16
N MET A 20 0.59 -1.69 -8.76
CA MET A 20 0.52 -1.85 -10.21
C MET A 20 -0.64 -1.07 -10.82
N ILE A 21 -0.37 -0.40 -11.94
CA ILE A 21 -1.41 0.16 -12.82
C ILE A 21 -1.44 -0.72 -14.07
N SER A 22 -2.59 -1.35 -14.30
CA SER A 22 -2.88 -2.05 -15.55
C SER A 22 -3.96 -1.31 -16.32
N ASP A 23 -3.62 -0.90 -17.55
CA ASP A 23 -4.54 -0.33 -18.54
C ASP A 23 -4.71 -1.37 -19.66
N PRO A 24 -5.94 -1.86 -19.91
CA PRO A 24 -6.21 -2.83 -20.98
C PRO A 24 -5.81 -2.34 -22.38
N THR A 25 -5.68 -1.03 -22.57
CA THR A 25 -5.33 -0.40 -23.84
C THR A 25 -3.83 -0.17 -24.01
N ASP A 26 -3.05 -0.28 -22.93
CA ASP A 26 -1.61 -0.08 -22.98
C ASP A 26 -0.88 -1.40 -23.30
N ARG A 27 0.33 -1.30 -23.87
CA ARG A 27 1.10 -2.48 -24.31
C ARG A 27 1.70 -3.27 -23.15
N ALA A 28 1.84 -2.66 -21.98
CA ALA A 28 2.42 -3.28 -20.80
C ALA A 28 1.87 -2.65 -19.52
N ASP A 29 1.75 -3.45 -18.46
CA ASP A 29 1.37 -2.97 -17.13
C ASP A 29 2.50 -2.09 -16.54
N ASN A 30 2.14 -0.99 -15.89
CA ASN A 30 3.08 -0.20 -15.11
C ASN A 30 3.25 -0.84 -13.73
N ILE A 31 4.15 -1.81 -13.68
CA ILE A 31 4.49 -2.60 -12.48
C ILE A 31 5.29 -1.74 -11.49
N LEU A 32 6.24 -0.94 -11.99
CA LEU A 32 7.14 -0.11 -11.20
C LEU A 32 7.40 1.24 -11.87
N PRO A 33 7.09 2.37 -11.19
CA PRO A 33 6.65 2.46 -9.79
C PRO A 33 5.17 2.09 -9.58
N GLY A 34 4.34 2.07 -10.63
CA GLY A 34 2.89 2.05 -10.43
C GLY A 34 2.43 3.30 -9.65
N ARG A 35 1.44 3.15 -8.77
CA ARG A 35 0.83 4.26 -8.02
C ARG A 35 0.36 3.85 -6.63
N LEU A 36 0.49 4.78 -5.69
CA LEU A 36 0.02 4.60 -4.33
C LEU A 36 -1.52 4.66 -4.27
N LYS A 37 -2.14 3.60 -3.75
CA LYS A 37 -3.60 3.43 -3.73
C LYS A 37 -4.23 3.71 -2.37
N SER A 38 -3.44 3.64 -1.30
CA SER A 38 -3.82 3.97 0.07
C SER A 38 -3.10 5.25 0.50
N ILE A 39 -3.83 6.34 0.69
CA ILE A 39 -3.28 7.69 0.92
C ILE A 39 -3.62 8.15 2.34
N VAL A 40 -2.59 8.32 3.17
CA VAL A 40 -2.72 8.94 4.50
C VAL A 40 -2.94 10.44 4.32
N ILE A 41 -4.06 10.97 4.81
CA ILE A 41 -4.45 12.39 4.63
C ILE A 41 -3.94 13.25 5.79
N ASN A 42 -4.07 12.71 7.00
CA ASN A 42 -3.62 13.31 8.25
C ASN A 42 -3.45 12.21 9.30
N LYS A 43 -3.19 12.58 10.55
CA LYS A 43 -2.94 11.62 11.63
C LYS A 43 -4.07 10.63 11.87
N TRP A 44 -5.33 10.93 11.55
CA TRP A 44 -6.47 10.07 11.88
C TRP A 44 -7.26 9.60 10.65
N LEU A 45 -6.85 9.95 9.44
CA LEU A 45 -7.60 9.69 8.22
C LEU A 45 -6.73 9.09 7.11
N THR A 46 -7.16 7.94 6.58
CA THR A 46 -6.60 7.32 5.38
C THR A 46 -7.71 7.04 4.38
N ILE A 47 -7.48 7.39 3.12
CA ILE A 47 -8.40 7.10 2.00
C ILE A 47 -7.68 6.18 1.02
N SER A 48 -8.30 5.05 0.73
CA SER A 48 -7.85 4.13 -0.30
C SER A 48 -8.84 4.10 -1.44
N TYR A 49 -8.37 3.85 -2.66
CA TYR A 49 -9.22 3.85 -3.86
C TYR A 49 -8.90 2.70 -4.82
N ALA A 50 -9.87 2.35 -5.64
CA ALA A 50 -9.70 1.45 -6.77
C ALA A 50 -10.47 1.97 -7.99
N GLY A 51 -9.92 1.73 -9.19
CA GLY A 51 -10.48 2.20 -10.44
C GLY A 51 -9.83 3.49 -10.96
N LEU A 52 -10.64 4.51 -11.28
CA LEU A 52 -10.22 5.77 -11.94
C LEU A 52 -9.19 6.57 -11.13
N SER A 53 -7.91 6.27 -11.31
CA SER A 53 -6.85 6.70 -10.39
C SER A 53 -6.57 8.21 -10.43
N ASN A 54 -6.72 8.87 -11.58
CA ASN A 54 -6.52 10.33 -11.67
C ASN A 54 -7.65 11.09 -10.97
N GLN A 55 -8.89 10.63 -11.17
CA GLN A 55 -10.09 11.19 -10.56
C GLN A 55 -10.04 11.00 -9.04
N ALA A 56 -9.73 9.79 -8.57
CA ALA A 56 -9.57 9.48 -7.15
C ALA A 56 -8.55 10.41 -6.47
N ILE A 57 -7.35 10.55 -7.03
CA ILE A 57 -6.30 11.43 -6.47
C ILE A 57 -6.76 12.89 -6.47
N HIS A 58 -7.44 13.35 -7.52
CA HIS A 58 -7.94 14.72 -7.58
C HIS A 58 -8.93 15.00 -6.43
N ILE A 59 -9.88 14.09 -6.19
CA ILE A 59 -10.85 14.18 -5.09
C ILE A 59 -10.13 14.19 -3.73
N ILE A 60 -9.19 13.26 -3.53
CA ILE A 60 -8.42 13.13 -2.30
C ILE A 60 -7.61 14.40 -2.00
N ARG A 61 -6.99 15.01 -3.02
CA ARG A 61 -6.30 16.30 -2.88
C ARG A 61 -7.27 17.44 -2.56
N GLY A 62 -8.48 17.41 -3.10
CA GLY A 62 -9.55 18.35 -2.75
C GLY A 62 -9.90 18.25 -1.27
N ILE A 63 -10.10 17.03 -0.77
CA ILE A 63 -10.38 16.74 0.64
C ILE A 63 -9.27 17.29 1.56
N LYS A 64 -7.99 17.04 1.22
CA LYS A 64 -6.85 17.52 2.02
C LYS A 64 -6.81 19.05 2.18
N LYS A 65 -7.40 19.81 1.24
CA LYS A 65 -7.42 21.28 1.26
C LYS A 65 -8.57 21.87 2.08
N LEU A 66 -9.48 21.04 2.59
CA LEU A 66 -10.60 21.49 3.42
C LEU A 66 -10.09 21.96 4.79
N SER A 67 -10.58 23.09 5.27
CA SER A 67 -10.16 23.65 6.56
C SER A 67 -10.72 22.89 7.76
N ASN A 68 -11.94 22.36 7.64
CA ASN A 68 -12.64 21.62 8.70
C ASN A 68 -13.05 20.25 8.17
N ILE A 69 -12.08 19.35 8.10
CA ILE A 69 -12.30 17.97 7.65
C ILE A 69 -12.91 17.14 8.79
N SER A 70 -14.01 16.45 8.51
CA SER A 70 -14.63 15.45 9.39
C SER A 70 -14.92 14.16 8.62
N THR A 71 -15.05 13.05 9.33
CA THR A 71 -15.33 11.73 8.72
C THR A 71 -16.60 11.79 7.88
N GLU A 72 -17.68 12.38 8.40
CA GLU A 72 -18.96 12.46 7.70
C GLU A 72 -18.88 13.33 6.44
N LEU A 73 -18.17 14.45 6.49
CA LEU A 73 -17.96 15.28 5.31
C LEU A 73 -17.21 14.49 4.21
N VAL A 74 -16.17 13.77 4.60
CA VAL A 74 -15.37 12.95 3.67
C VAL A 74 -16.19 11.81 3.08
N VAL A 75 -16.96 11.09 3.90
CA VAL A 75 -17.86 10.02 3.45
C VAL A 75 -18.84 10.56 2.39
N ASN A 76 -19.45 11.73 2.63
CA ASN A 76 -20.37 12.33 1.68
C ASN A 76 -19.70 12.69 0.34
N ILE A 77 -18.50 13.30 0.38
CA ILE A 77 -17.74 13.64 -0.83
C ILE A 77 -17.39 12.37 -1.62
N LEU A 78 -16.92 11.33 -0.95
CA LEU A 78 -16.51 10.08 -1.59
C LEU A 78 -17.73 9.31 -2.12
N ALA A 79 -18.87 9.31 -1.42
CA ALA A 79 -20.10 8.70 -1.88
C ALA A 79 -20.67 9.40 -3.12
N GLU A 80 -20.63 10.73 -3.16
CA GLU A 80 -21.01 11.49 -4.35
C GLU A 80 -20.07 11.18 -5.54
N ALA A 81 -18.75 11.17 -5.30
CA ALA A 81 -17.78 10.83 -6.34
C ALA A 81 -17.97 9.41 -6.87
N SER A 82 -18.15 8.43 -5.99
CA SER A 82 -18.42 7.04 -6.37
C SER A 82 -19.72 6.94 -7.16
N ARG A 83 -20.79 7.64 -6.76
CA ARG A 83 -22.06 7.70 -7.52
C ARG A 83 -21.89 8.27 -8.93
N ASN A 84 -21.11 9.36 -9.06
CA ASN A 84 -20.88 10.03 -10.34
C ASN A 84 -20.05 9.18 -11.32
N HIS A 85 -19.29 8.21 -10.80
CA HIS A 85 -18.45 7.31 -11.59
C HIS A 85 -18.95 5.86 -11.59
N GLY A 86 -20.08 5.56 -10.96
CA GLY A 86 -20.66 4.23 -10.89
C GLY A 86 -19.70 3.19 -10.33
N ASP A 87 -19.59 2.05 -11.00
CA ASP A 87 -18.75 0.92 -10.60
C ASP A 87 -17.26 1.11 -10.94
N ASP A 88 -16.88 2.25 -11.54
CA ASP A 88 -15.51 2.55 -11.95
C ASP A 88 -14.66 3.20 -10.83
N LEU A 89 -15.26 3.56 -9.70
CA LEU A 89 -14.57 4.22 -8.60
C LEU A 89 -15.13 3.83 -7.23
N ASP A 90 -14.32 3.07 -6.50
CA ASP A 90 -14.59 2.63 -5.14
C ASP A 90 -13.59 3.24 -4.16
N PHE A 91 -14.01 3.36 -2.90
CA PHE A 91 -13.16 3.83 -1.81
C PHE A 91 -13.25 2.95 -0.56
N ILE A 92 -12.15 2.93 0.19
CA ILE A 92 -12.13 2.50 1.60
C ILE A 92 -11.61 3.69 2.42
N LEU A 93 -12.39 4.09 3.42
CA LEU A 93 -12.03 5.11 4.39
C LEU A 93 -11.70 4.44 5.72
N CYS A 94 -10.54 4.79 6.27
CA CYS A 94 -10.20 4.48 7.66
C CYS A 94 -10.17 5.79 8.44
N SER A 95 -10.89 5.87 9.54
CA SER A 95 -10.94 7.06 10.40
C SER A 95 -10.73 6.69 11.87
N HIS A 96 -10.00 7.52 12.60
CA HIS A 96 -9.90 7.54 14.05
C HIS A 96 -10.27 8.93 14.63
N GLU A 97 -11.16 9.68 13.95
CA GLU A 97 -11.57 11.02 14.42
C GLU A 97 -12.18 10.96 15.83
N ASN A 98 -13.03 9.97 16.09
CA ASN A 98 -13.69 9.74 17.38
C ASN A 98 -13.56 8.29 17.87
N ALA A 99 -13.48 7.34 16.93
CA ALA A 99 -13.31 5.90 17.16
C ALA A 99 -12.79 5.26 15.87
N ALA A 100 -12.22 4.06 15.95
CA ALA A 100 -11.83 3.31 14.76
C ALA A 100 -13.03 2.98 13.86
N ARG A 101 -13.08 3.56 12.66
CA ARG A 101 -14.12 3.34 11.65
C ARG A 101 -13.50 2.85 10.37
N LEU A 102 -13.99 1.71 9.88
CA LEU A 102 -13.67 1.14 8.58
C LEU A 102 -14.92 1.21 7.72
N ILE A 103 -14.85 2.00 6.64
CA ILE A 103 -16.00 2.30 5.79
C ILE A 103 -15.63 2.00 4.34
N LYS A 104 -16.42 1.18 3.67
CA LYS A 104 -16.35 1.00 2.22
C LYS A 104 -17.40 1.87 1.55
N ILE A 105 -17.04 2.47 0.42
CA ILE A 105 -17.94 3.25 -0.43
C ILE A 105 -17.84 2.70 -1.85
N SER A 106 -18.97 2.30 -2.42
CA SER A 106 -19.05 1.68 -3.74
C SER A 106 -20.38 2.00 -4.40
N SER A 107 -20.36 2.41 -5.67
CA SER A 107 -21.53 2.86 -6.43
C SER A 107 -22.37 3.92 -5.69
N GLY A 108 -21.73 4.72 -4.85
CA GLY A 108 -22.37 5.74 -3.99
C GLY A 108 -23.10 5.21 -2.74
N GLU A 109 -23.03 3.91 -2.47
CA GLU A 109 -23.52 3.27 -1.25
C GLU A 109 -22.41 3.23 -0.19
N ILE A 110 -22.81 3.28 1.09
CA ILE A 110 -21.91 3.28 2.25
C ILE A 110 -22.09 1.96 3.01
N PHE A 111 -20.98 1.27 3.22
CA PHE A 111 -20.91 0.02 3.96
C PHE A 111 -20.01 0.25 5.17
N GLU A 112 -20.57 0.09 6.37
CA GLU A 112 -19.87 0.26 7.64
C GLU A 112 -20.31 -0.84 8.62
N GLY A 113 -19.44 -1.18 9.58
CA GLY A 113 -19.72 -2.16 10.63
C GLY A 113 -19.15 -3.55 10.38
N ALA A 114 -18.59 -3.83 9.20
CA ALA A 114 -17.82 -5.04 8.97
C ALA A 114 -16.35 -4.86 9.40
N GLU A 115 -15.73 -5.93 9.85
CA GLU A 115 -14.30 -5.95 10.19
C GLU A 115 -13.41 -6.06 8.95
N PHE A 116 -13.96 -6.43 7.80
CA PHE A 116 -13.20 -6.64 6.57
C PHE A 116 -13.89 -5.99 5.37
N HIS A 117 -13.11 -5.22 4.62
CA HIS A 117 -13.54 -4.58 3.39
C HIS A 117 -12.50 -4.74 2.29
N TRP A 118 -12.97 -4.75 1.04
CA TRP A 118 -12.12 -4.79 -0.14
C TRP A 118 -12.76 -3.99 -1.28
N ILE A 119 -11.89 -3.45 -2.14
CA ILE A 119 -12.26 -2.74 -3.37
C ILE A 119 -11.33 -3.15 -4.52
N GLY A 120 -11.80 -2.98 -5.76
CA GLY A 120 -11.05 -3.34 -6.96
C GLY A 120 -11.46 -4.69 -7.56
N ASN A 121 -10.49 -5.48 -8.01
CA ASN A 121 -10.73 -6.66 -8.84
C ASN A 121 -11.35 -7.81 -8.01
N ARG A 122 -12.57 -8.21 -8.37
CA ARG A 122 -13.31 -9.31 -7.71
C ARG A 122 -12.61 -10.67 -7.82
N GLN A 123 -11.98 -10.97 -8.96
CA GLN A 123 -11.20 -12.20 -9.13
C GLN A 123 -10.00 -12.20 -8.17
N ALA A 124 -9.32 -11.06 -8.01
CA ALA A 124 -8.19 -10.95 -7.10
C ALA A 124 -8.57 -11.29 -5.66
N VAL A 125 -9.71 -10.78 -5.18
CA VAL A 125 -10.22 -11.10 -3.83
C VAL A 125 -10.69 -12.54 -3.72
N SER A 126 -11.30 -13.10 -4.77
CA SER A 126 -11.65 -14.51 -4.80
C SER A 126 -10.43 -15.44 -4.78
N GLU A 127 -9.28 -15.02 -5.30
CA GLU A 127 -8.04 -15.80 -5.21
C GLU A 127 -7.36 -15.64 -3.85
N LEU A 128 -7.42 -14.44 -3.27
CA LEU A 128 -6.93 -14.18 -1.91
C LEU A 128 -7.67 -15.04 -0.88
N SER A 129 -9.00 -15.20 -1.00
CA SER A 129 -9.80 -16.00 -0.07
C SER A 129 -9.55 -17.51 -0.16
N LYS A 130 -8.89 -17.99 -1.22
CA LYS A 130 -8.50 -19.40 -1.38
C LYS A 130 -7.17 -19.74 -0.71
N LEU A 131 -6.42 -18.74 -0.24
CA LEU A 131 -5.17 -19.00 0.45
C LEU A 131 -5.42 -19.70 1.78
N GLU A 132 -4.65 -20.76 2.01
CA GLU A 132 -4.67 -21.44 3.30
C GLU A 132 -4.12 -20.48 4.37
N ILE A 133 -4.95 -20.20 5.36
CA ILE A 133 -4.56 -19.44 6.54
C ILE A 133 -3.68 -20.35 7.39
N PRO A 134 -2.40 -19.99 7.63
CA PRO A 134 -1.51 -20.80 8.44
C PRO A 134 -2.07 -20.93 9.86
N LYS A 135 -2.29 -22.16 10.33
CA LYS A 135 -2.64 -22.45 11.72
C LYS A 135 -1.38 -22.50 12.58
N VAL A 136 -0.67 -21.37 12.65
CA VAL A 136 0.58 -21.25 13.41
C VAL A 136 0.30 -20.38 14.61
N GLU A 137 0.39 -20.94 15.81
CA GLU A 137 0.49 -20.13 17.04
C GLU A 137 1.85 -19.45 17.08
N ILE A 138 1.84 -18.13 17.18
CA ILE A 138 3.05 -17.32 17.27
C ILE A 138 3.20 -16.90 18.72
N ASN A 139 4.17 -17.50 19.41
CA ASN A 139 4.31 -17.38 20.87
C ASN A 139 5.05 -16.10 21.31
N ASP A 140 5.79 -15.45 20.41
CA ASP A 140 6.62 -14.27 20.69
C ASP A 140 6.16 -13.06 19.86
N LEU A 141 4.94 -12.60 20.11
CA LEU A 141 4.42 -11.39 19.48
C LEU A 141 4.69 -10.14 20.33
N PRO A 142 5.02 -9.00 19.70
CA PRO A 142 4.98 -7.72 20.41
C PRO A 142 3.59 -7.50 21.01
N GLU A 143 3.53 -6.96 22.23
CA GLU A 143 2.26 -6.76 22.98
C GLU A 143 1.20 -5.96 22.21
N TYR A 144 1.63 -5.14 21.24
CA TYR A 144 0.76 -4.26 20.46
C TYR A 144 0.26 -4.86 19.14
N MET A 145 0.61 -6.12 18.82
CA MET A 145 0.29 -6.75 17.54
C MET A 145 -0.40 -8.09 17.76
N SER A 146 -1.60 -8.24 17.19
CA SER A 146 -2.32 -9.51 17.25
C SER A 146 -1.78 -10.55 16.26
N GLN A 147 -1.97 -11.82 16.58
CA GLN A 147 -1.66 -12.92 15.65
C GLN A 147 -2.45 -12.81 14.33
N ASN A 148 -3.70 -12.34 14.41
CA ASN A 148 -4.55 -12.15 13.24
C ASN A 148 -4.01 -11.06 12.31
N GLU A 149 -3.41 -9.98 12.83
CA GLU A 149 -2.72 -8.95 12.02
C GLU A 149 -1.58 -9.56 11.19
N ILE A 150 -0.78 -10.43 11.80
CA ILE A 150 0.36 -11.06 11.11
C ILE A 150 -0.12 -12.06 10.07
N ILE A 151 -1.11 -12.86 10.42
CA ILE A 151 -1.74 -13.81 9.50
C ILE A 151 -2.30 -13.06 8.28
N PHE A 152 -3.04 -11.97 8.50
CA PHE A 152 -3.57 -11.12 7.43
C PHE A 152 -2.45 -10.57 6.54
N THR A 153 -1.42 -9.98 7.15
CA THR A 153 -0.27 -9.39 6.45
C THR A 153 0.45 -10.42 5.59
N ASN A 154 0.79 -11.57 6.16
CA ASN A 154 1.51 -12.63 5.46
C ASN A 154 0.67 -13.25 4.34
N THR A 155 -0.64 -13.41 4.54
CA THR A 155 -1.56 -13.95 3.53
C THR A 155 -1.57 -13.04 2.30
N PHE A 156 -1.68 -11.73 2.49
CA PHE A 156 -1.66 -10.78 1.38
C PHE A 156 -0.29 -10.70 0.69
N LEU A 157 0.82 -10.71 1.44
CA LEU A 157 2.17 -10.75 0.86
C LEU A 157 2.39 -12.00 0.01
N ASN A 158 1.95 -13.17 0.49
CA ASN A 158 2.01 -14.42 -0.25
C ASN A 158 1.13 -14.37 -1.51
N TYR A 159 -0.08 -13.80 -1.41
CA TYR A 159 -0.97 -13.61 -2.56
C TYR A 159 -0.30 -12.81 -3.69
N ILE A 160 0.31 -11.66 -3.36
CA ILE A 160 0.97 -10.81 -4.34
C ILE A 160 2.21 -11.50 -4.91
N ARG A 161 2.99 -12.19 -4.07
CA ARG A 161 4.17 -12.95 -4.49
C ARG A 161 3.83 -14.01 -5.54
N ASP A 162 2.74 -14.73 -5.32
CA ASP A 162 2.35 -15.86 -6.17
C ASP A 162 1.83 -15.40 -7.55
N GLY A 163 1.62 -14.10 -7.77
CA GLY A 163 1.23 -13.54 -9.08
C GLY A 163 -0.10 -14.10 -9.61
N ARG A 164 -1.04 -14.44 -8.71
CA ARG A 164 -2.24 -15.23 -9.04
C ARG A 164 -3.27 -14.50 -9.91
N CYS A 165 -3.15 -13.19 -10.06
CA CYS A 165 -4.09 -12.39 -10.85
C CYS A 165 -3.37 -11.40 -11.75
N LYS A 166 -3.69 -11.42 -13.05
CA LYS A 166 -3.17 -10.44 -14.02
C LYS A 166 -3.60 -9.03 -13.61
N GLY A 167 -2.70 -8.07 -13.76
CA GLY A 167 -2.97 -6.65 -13.52
C GLY A 167 -3.05 -6.24 -12.05
N VAL A 168 -2.63 -7.12 -11.13
CA VAL A 168 -2.44 -6.86 -9.70
C VAL A 168 -0.99 -7.17 -9.34
N GLY A 169 -0.34 -6.27 -8.59
CA GLY A 169 1.02 -6.51 -8.07
C GLY A 169 1.86 -5.25 -7.98
N GLY A 170 3.13 -5.36 -8.34
CA GLY A 170 4.10 -4.29 -8.07
C GLY A 170 4.54 -4.35 -6.60
N VAL A 171 4.54 -3.21 -5.93
CA VAL A 171 4.95 -3.11 -4.52
C VAL A 171 3.74 -3.30 -3.62
N VAL A 172 3.91 -4.03 -2.52
CA VAL A 172 2.88 -4.08 -1.48
C VAL A 172 3.05 -2.87 -0.59
N ILE A 173 1.98 -2.12 -0.37
CA ILE A 173 1.94 -1.04 0.61
C ILE A 173 1.06 -1.48 1.76
N ASN A 174 1.63 -1.39 2.97
CA ASN A 174 0.95 -1.66 4.21
C ASN A 174 0.78 -0.33 4.97
N CYS A 175 -0.46 0.04 5.24
CA CYS A 175 -0.82 1.22 6.01
C CYS A 175 -1.48 0.79 7.32
N LEU A 176 -0.83 1.14 8.43
CA LEU A 176 -1.36 0.99 9.78
C LEU A 176 -2.16 2.25 10.16
N CYS A 177 -3.41 2.05 10.50
CA CYS A 177 -4.29 3.09 11.04
C CYS A 177 -4.59 2.73 12.49
N SER A 178 -4.36 3.65 13.43
CA SER A 178 -4.59 3.45 14.86
C SER A 178 -4.91 4.78 15.53
N GLU A 179 -5.39 4.75 16.77
CA GLU A 179 -5.61 5.96 17.60
C GLU A 179 -4.35 6.83 17.75
N PHE A 180 -3.15 6.24 17.74
CA PHE A 180 -1.87 6.97 17.82
C PHE A 180 -1.49 7.66 16.51
N GLY A 181 -2.21 7.31 15.45
CA GLY A 181 -2.17 7.93 14.15
C GLY A 181 -1.94 6.94 13.02
N HIS A 182 -2.06 7.43 11.79
CA HIS A 182 -1.96 6.63 10.57
C HIS A 182 -0.57 6.75 9.97
N CYS A 183 0.01 5.64 9.52
CA CYS A 183 1.33 5.61 8.89
C CYS A 183 1.49 4.41 7.96
N TYR A 184 2.42 4.52 7.03
CA TYR A 184 2.92 3.37 6.28
C TYR A 184 3.89 2.55 7.14
N GLN A 185 3.96 1.25 6.90
CA GLN A 185 4.89 0.36 7.59
C GLN A 185 6.07 -0.01 6.70
N ASP A 186 7.28 0.19 7.25
CA ASP A 186 8.51 -0.29 6.65
C ASP A 186 8.49 -1.80 6.51
N HIS A 187 8.98 -2.29 5.38
CA HIS A 187 9.27 -3.70 5.19
C HIS A 187 10.28 -3.90 4.08
N ALA A 188 10.98 -5.03 4.14
CA ALA A 188 11.88 -5.48 3.10
C ALA A 188 11.36 -6.79 2.52
N GLY A 189 11.61 -7.00 1.24
CA GLY A 189 11.31 -8.26 0.60
C GLY A 189 12.42 -8.68 -0.35
N ALA A 190 12.57 -9.98 -0.48
CA ALA A 190 13.46 -10.61 -1.43
C ALA A 190 12.66 -11.64 -2.21
N PHE A 191 12.76 -11.59 -3.53
CA PHE A 191 12.19 -12.58 -4.42
C PHE A 191 13.32 -13.25 -5.17
N SER A 192 13.37 -14.57 -5.14
CA SER A 192 14.33 -15.38 -5.87
C SER A 192 13.56 -16.51 -6.55
N TRP A 193 13.83 -16.73 -7.83
CA TRP A 193 13.30 -17.87 -8.60
C TRP A 193 14.42 -18.76 -9.16
N ASP A 194 15.66 -18.52 -8.73
CA ASP A 194 16.75 -19.44 -9.01
C ASP A 194 16.57 -20.76 -8.24
N THR A 195 16.78 -21.88 -8.93
CA THR A 195 16.66 -23.21 -8.34
C THR A 195 18.04 -23.66 -7.87
N ILE A 196 18.25 -23.70 -6.56
CA ILE A 196 19.54 -24.16 -6.00
C ILE A 196 19.65 -25.68 -6.20
N ILE A 197 20.59 -26.12 -7.04
CA ILE A 197 20.94 -27.54 -7.18
C ILE A 197 22.13 -27.83 -6.27
N ILE A 198 21.88 -28.55 -5.17
CA ILE A 198 22.91 -28.91 -4.19
C ILE A 198 24.01 -29.74 -4.88
N GLY A 199 25.27 -29.31 -4.75
CA GLY A 199 26.44 -30.00 -5.29
C GLY A 199 26.84 -29.64 -6.73
N GLN A 200 26.05 -28.80 -7.42
CA GLN A 200 26.37 -28.27 -8.76
C GLN A 200 26.40 -26.74 -8.81
N ASP A 201 26.02 -26.08 -7.72
CA ASP A 201 25.93 -24.63 -7.63
C ASP A 201 27.31 -23.97 -7.51
N ASP A 202 27.56 -22.99 -8.36
CA ASP A 202 28.70 -22.07 -8.26
C ASP A 202 28.26 -20.80 -7.55
N TYR A 203 28.67 -20.67 -6.29
CA TYR A 203 28.32 -19.53 -5.44
C TYR A 203 28.71 -18.19 -6.06
N VAL A 204 29.90 -18.07 -6.65
CA VAL A 204 30.41 -16.79 -7.17
C VAL A 204 29.58 -16.36 -8.37
N LYS A 205 29.38 -17.28 -9.32
CA LYS A 205 28.57 -17.02 -10.51
C LYS A 205 27.12 -16.68 -10.15
N ARG A 206 26.54 -17.34 -9.14
CA ARG A 206 25.19 -17.04 -8.66
C ARG A 206 25.10 -15.67 -8.02
N GLN A 207 26.10 -15.23 -7.26
CA GLN A 207 26.13 -13.88 -6.70
C GLN A 207 26.16 -12.81 -7.80
N GLU A 208 26.98 -13.01 -8.84
CA GLU A 208 27.01 -12.11 -10.00
C GLU A 208 25.65 -12.05 -10.70
N LEU A 209 25.02 -13.21 -10.93
CA LEU A 209 23.70 -13.29 -11.55
C LEU A 209 22.60 -12.66 -10.67
N ASN A 210 22.66 -12.81 -9.35
CA ASN A 210 21.72 -12.18 -8.42
C ASN A 210 21.83 -10.65 -8.45
N GLN A 211 23.03 -10.10 -8.63
CA GLN A 211 23.23 -8.66 -8.76
C GLN A 211 22.58 -8.09 -10.02
N THR A 212 22.39 -8.90 -11.08
CA THR A 212 21.73 -8.44 -12.31
C THR A 212 20.23 -8.17 -12.15
N GLY A 213 19.59 -8.67 -11.09
CA GLY A 213 18.14 -8.63 -10.94
C GLY A 213 17.39 -9.72 -11.73
N MET A 214 18.08 -10.51 -12.56
CA MET A 214 17.47 -11.46 -13.49
C MET A 214 16.86 -12.70 -12.82
N TYR A 215 17.38 -13.09 -11.66
CA TYR A 215 16.90 -14.27 -10.92
C TYR A 215 16.52 -13.97 -9.47
N CYS A 216 16.92 -12.80 -8.98
CA CYS A 216 16.64 -12.33 -7.64
C CYS A 216 16.50 -10.82 -7.65
N TYR A 217 15.48 -10.28 -7.01
CA TYR A 217 15.44 -8.86 -6.67
C TYR A 217 15.06 -8.66 -5.21
N THR A 218 15.62 -7.62 -4.62
CA THR A 218 15.39 -7.22 -3.24
C THR A 218 14.91 -5.79 -3.23
N TYR A 219 13.91 -5.52 -2.40
CA TYR A 219 13.36 -4.19 -2.27
C TYR A 219 13.16 -3.82 -0.81
N ASN A 220 13.11 -2.51 -0.57
CA ASN A 220 12.78 -1.93 0.71
C ASN A 220 11.69 -0.89 0.52
N VAL A 221 10.67 -0.94 1.36
CA VAL A 221 9.69 0.11 1.53
C VAL A 221 10.09 0.89 2.77
N CYS A 222 10.19 2.21 2.61
CA CYS A 222 10.64 3.13 3.66
C CYS A 222 9.56 4.19 3.86
N ALA A 223 9.18 4.45 5.10
CA ALA A 223 8.16 5.40 5.48
C ALA A 223 8.76 6.40 6.49
N PRO A 224 8.33 7.67 6.48
CA PRO A 224 8.72 8.61 7.51
C PRO A 224 8.23 8.13 8.88
N ALA A 225 9.00 8.41 9.94
CA ALA A 225 8.62 8.10 11.31
C ALA A 225 7.39 8.91 11.77
N GLU A 226 7.22 10.11 11.20
CA GLU A 226 6.10 11.00 11.48
C GLU A 226 4.79 10.46 10.90
N ARG A 227 3.77 10.32 11.75
CA ARG A 227 2.43 9.87 11.37
C ARG A 227 1.65 10.97 10.66
N GLY A 228 0.70 10.55 9.84
CA GLY A 228 -0.17 11.45 9.08
C GLY A 228 0.42 11.94 7.76
N GLN A 229 1.55 11.38 7.33
CA GLN A 229 2.26 11.77 6.11
C GLN A 229 1.89 10.86 4.93
N ALA A 230 1.58 11.45 3.79
CA ALA A 230 1.30 10.74 2.54
C ALA A 230 2.57 10.35 1.76
N ILE A 231 3.73 10.25 2.42
CA ILE A 231 5.02 9.97 1.79
C ILE A 231 5.42 8.53 2.06
N ILE A 232 5.87 7.85 1.01
CA ILE A 232 6.52 6.54 1.13
C ILE A 232 7.58 6.39 0.04
N GLY A 233 8.67 5.72 0.38
CA GLY A 233 9.76 5.36 -0.51
C GLY A 233 9.75 3.87 -0.84
N PHE A 234 10.16 3.55 -2.06
CA PHE A 234 10.42 2.19 -2.52
C PHE A 234 11.79 2.12 -3.18
N TYR A 235 12.66 1.24 -2.71
CA TYR A 235 14.05 1.14 -3.14
C TYR A 235 14.38 -0.25 -3.68
N LEU A 236 15.00 -0.31 -4.86
CA LEU A 236 15.49 -1.53 -5.51
C LEU A 236 17.01 -1.57 -5.47
N ALA A 237 17.56 -2.46 -4.63
CA ALA A 237 18.99 -2.50 -4.36
C ALA A 237 19.84 -2.85 -5.59
N GLN A 238 19.42 -3.84 -6.38
CA GLN A 238 20.15 -4.31 -7.56
C GLN A 238 20.38 -3.19 -8.59
N SER A 239 19.45 -2.24 -8.67
CA SER A 239 19.50 -1.14 -9.65
C SER A 239 19.98 0.19 -9.07
N ASN A 240 20.15 0.28 -7.74
CA ASN A 240 20.36 1.55 -7.03
C ASN A 240 19.36 2.64 -7.44
N VAL A 241 18.08 2.23 -7.54
CA VAL A 241 16.96 3.10 -7.91
C VAL A 241 15.95 3.13 -6.77
N GLY A 242 15.61 4.33 -6.36
CA GLY A 242 14.51 4.60 -5.44
C GLY A 242 13.36 5.34 -6.12
N TYR A 243 12.17 5.21 -5.56
CA TYR A 243 10.95 5.90 -5.97
C TYR A 243 10.26 6.48 -4.74
N ILE A 244 10.01 7.78 -4.74
CA ILE A 244 9.29 8.46 -3.64
C ILE A 244 7.90 8.80 -4.15
N TYR A 245 6.88 8.28 -3.47
CA TYR A 245 5.48 8.59 -3.72
C TYR A 245 5.05 9.72 -2.77
N ASP A 246 4.45 10.75 -3.35
CA ASP A 246 3.80 11.85 -2.64
C ASP A 246 2.55 12.23 -3.46
N PRO A 247 1.47 11.45 -3.36
CA PRO A 247 0.30 11.59 -4.21
C PRO A 247 -0.49 12.88 -3.90
N LEU A 248 -0.24 13.54 -2.77
CA LEU A 248 -0.90 14.80 -2.43
C LEU A 248 -0.33 15.97 -3.23
N ASN A 249 0.96 15.92 -3.60
CA ASN A 249 1.61 16.98 -4.36
C ASN A 249 1.91 16.60 -5.82
N TYR A 250 2.14 15.32 -6.12
CA TYR A 250 2.57 14.85 -7.45
C TYR A 250 1.75 13.65 -7.94
N ASN A 251 1.52 13.57 -9.26
CA ASN A 251 0.75 12.46 -9.85
C ASN A 251 1.54 11.16 -9.90
N ASP A 252 2.85 11.27 -10.10
CA ASP A 252 3.74 10.14 -10.33
C ASP A 252 4.86 10.13 -9.28
N ALA A 253 5.39 8.95 -9.02
CA ALA A 253 6.51 8.79 -8.10
C ALA A 253 7.78 9.44 -8.65
N ARG A 254 8.52 10.13 -7.78
CA ARG A 254 9.81 10.72 -8.12
C ARG A 254 10.88 9.64 -8.11
N LYS A 255 11.51 9.42 -9.27
CA LYS A 255 12.62 8.49 -9.43
C LYS A 255 13.94 9.11 -8.94
N ILE A 256 14.64 8.41 -8.06
CA ILE A 256 15.96 8.73 -7.52
C ILE A 256 16.94 7.66 -7.99
N LYS A 257 18.15 8.04 -8.40
CA LYS A 257 19.19 7.12 -8.90
C LYS A 257 20.50 7.36 -8.16
N ASN A 258 21.37 6.36 -8.17
CA ASN A 258 22.75 6.45 -7.70
C ASN A 258 22.84 6.82 -6.20
N MET A 259 21.96 6.24 -5.41
CA MET A 259 21.88 6.41 -3.97
C MET A 259 21.78 5.04 -3.34
N ASP A 260 22.48 4.80 -2.23
CA ASP A 260 22.33 3.57 -1.46
C ASP A 260 21.04 3.57 -0.62
N LEU A 261 20.71 2.43 -0.01
CA LEU A 261 19.50 2.29 0.80
C LEU A 261 19.48 3.25 2.00
N GLN A 262 20.62 3.46 2.66
CA GLN A 262 20.69 4.27 3.87
C GLN A 262 20.42 5.74 3.54
N ALA A 263 21.10 6.28 2.52
CA ALA A 263 20.89 7.63 2.04
C ALA A 263 19.47 7.81 1.48
N PHE A 264 18.92 6.80 0.80
CA PHE A 264 17.55 6.85 0.31
C PHE A 264 16.52 6.87 1.44
N SER A 265 16.70 6.02 2.46
CA SER A 265 15.82 6.00 3.63
C SER A 265 15.84 7.35 4.37
N GLN A 266 17.03 7.93 4.56
CA GLN A 266 17.16 9.27 5.16
C GLN A 266 16.45 10.34 4.31
N LEU A 267 16.58 10.29 2.99
CA LEU A 267 15.88 11.23 2.09
C LEU A 267 14.35 11.15 2.25
N VAL A 268 13.80 9.94 2.46
CA VAL A 268 12.36 9.75 2.71
C VAL A 268 11.95 10.33 4.07
N GLN A 269 12.78 10.14 5.11
CA GLN A 269 12.56 10.75 6.43
C GLN A 269 12.55 12.27 6.33
N ASP A 270 13.57 12.87 5.72
CA ASP A 270 13.72 14.32 5.57
C ASP A 270 12.55 14.92 4.79
N ALA A 271 12.07 14.22 3.74
CA ALA A 271 10.89 14.64 2.98
C ALA A 271 9.64 14.70 3.85
N GLY A 272 9.45 13.72 4.75
CA GLY A 272 8.37 13.71 5.73
C GLY A 272 8.47 14.86 6.75
N GLU A 273 9.66 15.13 7.27
CA GLU A 273 9.88 16.24 8.22
C GLU A 273 9.57 17.61 7.62
N VAL A 274 10.00 17.86 6.38
CA VAL A 274 9.74 19.14 5.70
C VAL A 274 8.24 19.37 5.53
N LEU A 275 7.46 18.33 5.25
CA LEU A 275 6.00 18.44 5.18
C LEU A 275 5.38 18.67 6.55
N ALA A 276 5.80 17.94 7.58
CA ALA A 276 5.29 18.10 8.94
C ALA A 276 5.47 19.54 9.47
N ARG A 277 6.59 20.19 9.14
CA ARG A 277 6.85 21.60 9.54
C ARG A 277 5.98 22.62 8.81
N ARG A 278 5.41 22.29 7.64
CA ARG A 278 4.51 23.18 6.89
C ARG A 278 3.07 23.13 7.39
N GLU A 279 2.71 22.10 8.16
CA GLU A 279 1.36 21.88 8.69
C GLU A 279 1.17 22.38 10.13
N GLN A 280 2.24 22.88 10.77
CA GLN A 280 2.22 23.57 12.07
C GLN A 280 2.13 25.08 11.87
#